data_AF-A0A4S8HWL0-F1
#
_entry.id   AF-A0A4S8HWL0-F1
#
_cell.length_a   1.000
_cell.length_b   1.000
_cell.length_c   1.000
_cell.angle_alpha   90.00
_cell.angle_beta   90.00
_cell.angle_gamma   90.00
#
_symmetry.space_group_name_H-M   'P 1'
#
loop_
_entity.id
_entity.type
_entity.pdbx_description
1 polymer ?
#
loop_
_entity_poly.entity_id
_entity_poly.type
_entity_poly.pdbx_seq_one_letter_code
_entity_poly.pdbx_strand_id
1 'polypeptide(L)'
;MRKLAALLILTCTLFFTSRAQEILPDFTVVTKGNQKVIISWTNNYPVITQISVQRSKDSTRGFATILSVADPRAPQNGIVDGKAPDAKQFYRLFIVLDNGKFVFSKSKRPFWDTVRVVVNKQQPSAENAPRVIITESVTPRQAEEIKEKLQTASTVVKAPEPEKFFFVKKRDTLVATINAKELKKFRDSVVTKTKDTIAFAGGDTILLKPFVPKEIFKPSKYVYTEKDGNISINLPNTGLHHYSIKIFDERSVPLFDITEVKESPLLIDKVNFLRSGWYKFELYEDGKLKEKHKFFVPRD
;
A
#
# COMPACT_ATOMS: atom_id res chain seq x y z
N MET A 1 -5.36 -27.80 -61.38
CA MET A 1 -4.95 -27.88 -59.95
C MET A 1 -3.86 -26.90 -59.52
N ARG A 2 -3.34 -25.99 -60.37
CA ARG A 2 -2.29 -25.02 -59.98
C ARG A 2 -2.79 -23.65 -59.51
N LYS A 3 -4.05 -23.27 -59.82
CA LYS A 3 -4.63 -21.99 -59.39
C LYS A 3 -5.35 -22.04 -58.03
N LEU A 4 -5.68 -23.22 -57.52
CA LEU A 4 -6.25 -23.39 -56.17
C LEU A 4 -5.17 -23.31 -55.06
N ALA A 5 -3.92 -23.67 -55.38
CA ALA A 5 -2.81 -23.59 -54.43
C ALA A 5 -2.37 -22.14 -54.14
N ALA A 6 -2.58 -21.21 -55.08
CA ALA A 6 -2.25 -19.80 -54.88
C ALA A 6 -3.22 -19.09 -53.94
N LEU A 7 -4.48 -19.54 -53.87
CA LEU A 7 -5.48 -18.97 -52.97
C LEU A 7 -5.31 -19.44 -51.51
N LEU A 8 -4.68 -20.60 -51.30
CA LEU A 8 -4.45 -21.17 -49.96
C LEU A 8 -3.16 -20.65 -49.30
N ILE A 9 -2.25 -20.02 -50.07
CA ILE A 9 -1.00 -19.43 -49.56
C ILE A 9 -1.20 -17.93 -49.24
N LEU A 10 -2.22 -17.27 -49.79
CA LEU A 10 -2.50 -15.85 -49.53
C LEU A 10 -3.28 -15.61 -48.22
N THR A 11 -3.86 -16.64 -47.61
CA THR A 11 -4.62 -16.52 -46.35
C THR A 11 -3.77 -16.64 -45.09
N CYS A 12 -2.45 -16.81 -45.19
CA CYS A 12 -1.57 -17.11 -44.05
C CYS A 12 -0.70 -15.94 -43.54
N THR A 13 -1.02 -14.69 -43.89
CA THR A 13 -0.29 -13.51 -43.40
C THR A 13 -1.21 -12.39 -42.94
N LEU A 14 -2.09 -12.70 -41.98
CA LEU A 14 -2.70 -11.71 -41.11
C LEU A 14 -2.61 -12.21 -39.67
N PHE A 15 -1.38 -12.32 -39.16
CA PHE A 15 -1.16 -12.31 -37.72
C PHE A 15 -1.47 -10.91 -37.22
N PHE A 16 -2.74 -10.65 -36.95
CA PHE A 16 -3.13 -9.54 -36.09
C PHE A 16 -2.45 -9.77 -34.75
N THR A 17 -1.41 -8.98 -34.44
CA THR A 17 -0.88 -8.87 -33.09
C THR A 17 -2.00 -8.25 -32.24
N SER A 18 -2.84 -9.09 -31.67
CA SER A 18 -3.78 -8.67 -30.63
C SER A 18 -2.94 -8.05 -29.53
N ARG A 19 -3.16 -6.76 -29.24
CA ARG A 19 -2.60 -6.09 -28.07
C ARG A 19 -3.30 -6.65 -26.85
N ALA A 20 -2.91 -7.87 -26.49
CA ALA A 20 -3.35 -8.50 -25.27
C ALA A 20 -2.96 -7.60 -24.10
N GLN A 21 -3.89 -7.38 -23.18
CA GLN A 21 -3.57 -6.76 -21.91
C GLN A 21 -2.48 -7.59 -21.25
N GLU A 22 -1.40 -6.95 -20.83
CA GLU A 22 -0.26 -7.70 -20.31
C GLU A 22 -0.57 -8.27 -18.92
N ILE A 23 -0.45 -9.60 -18.84
CA ILE A 23 -0.72 -10.40 -17.66
C ILE A 23 0.62 -10.72 -16.98
N LEU A 24 0.64 -10.72 -15.65
CA LEU A 24 1.82 -11.09 -14.88
C LEU A 24 2.40 -12.45 -15.33
N PRO A 25 3.74 -12.59 -15.40
CA PRO A 25 4.75 -11.64 -14.94
C PRO A 25 5.06 -10.49 -15.92
N ASP A 26 4.34 -10.40 -17.05
CA ASP A 26 4.50 -9.29 -17.99
C ASP A 26 3.71 -8.05 -17.55
N PHE A 27 4.10 -6.88 -18.05
CA PHE A 27 3.55 -5.60 -17.64
C PHE A 27 3.82 -4.47 -18.64
N THR A 28 3.00 -3.42 -18.57
CA THR A 28 3.07 -2.24 -19.43
C THR A 28 3.81 -1.10 -18.74
N VAL A 29 4.64 -0.37 -19.49
CA VAL A 29 5.35 0.83 -19.02
C VAL A 29 5.19 1.93 -20.06
N VAL A 30 4.42 2.97 -19.72
CA VAL A 30 4.14 4.08 -20.63
C VAL A 30 4.50 5.42 -20.01
N THR A 31 5.10 6.30 -20.81
CA THR A 31 5.32 7.69 -20.42
C THR A 31 4.17 8.55 -20.90
N LYS A 32 3.56 9.31 -19.99
CA LYS A 32 2.59 10.37 -20.31
C LYS A 32 3.20 11.76 -20.06
N GLY A 33 2.54 12.81 -20.53
CA GLY A 33 2.99 14.21 -20.39
C GLY A 33 3.45 14.54 -18.96
N ASN A 34 4.44 15.44 -18.85
CA ASN A 34 5.16 15.79 -17.62
C ASN A 34 6.09 14.68 -17.07
N GLN A 35 6.71 13.87 -17.95
CA GLN A 35 7.73 12.85 -17.60
C GLN A 35 7.28 11.80 -16.56
N LYS A 36 5.97 11.60 -16.42
CA LYS A 36 5.43 10.58 -15.51
C LYS A 36 5.40 9.23 -16.21
N VAL A 37 6.01 8.24 -15.59
CA VAL A 37 5.99 6.86 -16.07
C VAL A 37 4.85 6.12 -15.36
N ILE A 38 3.97 5.52 -16.12
CA ILE A 38 2.87 4.68 -15.62
C ILE A 38 3.25 3.24 -15.88
N ILE A 39 3.26 2.45 -14.81
CA ILE A 39 3.52 1.02 -14.84
C ILE A 39 2.21 0.32 -14.48
N SER A 40 1.73 -0.60 -15.30
CA SER A 40 0.44 -1.29 -15.09
C SER A 40 0.47 -2.75 -15.52
N TRP A 41 -0.27 -3.60 -14.83
CA TRP A 41 -0.35 -5.03 -15.12
C TRP A 41 -1.71 -5.62 -14.73
N THR A 42 -2.01 -6.80 -15.26
CA THR A 42 -3.16 -7.63 -14.86
C THR A 42 -2.67 -8.85 -14.08
N ASN A 43 -3.17 -9.04 -12.87
CA ASN A 43 -2.84 -10.18 -12.03
C ASN A 43 -3.73 -11.40 -12.36
N ASN A 44 -3.09 -12.52 -12.69
CA ASN A 44 -3.76 -13.81 -12.90
C ASN A 44 -3.20 -14.92 -11.98
N TYR A 45 -2.36 -14.56 -11.01
CA TYR A 45 -1.88 -15.51 -10.01
C TYR A 45 -2.97 -15.76 -8.97
N PRO A 46 -3.32 -17.03 -8.69
CA PRO A 46 -4.35 -17.37 -7.71
C PRO A 46 -3.91 -17.01 -6.28
N VAL A 47 -2.61 -17.06 -6.00
CA VAL A 47 -2.06 -16.76 -4.68
C VAL A 47 -0.77 -15.97 -4.81
N ILE A 48 -0.79 -14.74 -4.29
CA ILE A 48 0.29 -13.77 -4.38
C ILE A 48 0.37 -13.01 -3.04
N THR A 49 1.58 -12.89 -2.51
CA THR A 49 1.84 -12.23 -1.23
C THR A 49 2.33 -10.80 -1.42
N GLN A 50 3.13 -10.55 -2.46
CA GLN A 50 3.73 -9.23 -2.69
C GLN A 50 4.05 -8.98 -4.16
N ILE A 51 3.83 -7.74 -4.60
CA ILE A 51 4.39 -7.20 -5.85
C ILE A 51 5.15 -5.93 -5.51
N SER A 52 6.42 -5.88 -5.89
CA SER A 52 7.27 -4.70 -5.76
C SER A 52 7.75 -4.24 -7.13
N VAL A 53 7.56 -2.95 -7.43
CA VAL A 53 8.10 -2.34 -8.63
C VAL A 53 9.52 -1.88 -8.35
N GLN A 54 10.46 -2.32 -9.18
CA GLN A 54 11.87 -1.96 -9.09
C GLN A 54 12.29 -1.14 -10.30
N ARG A 55 13.19 -0.19 -10.07
CA ARG A 55 13.73 0.74 -11.08
C ARG A 55 15.25 0.69 -11.12
N SER A 56 15.83 0.78 -12.30
CA SER A 56 17.29 0.88 -12.51
C SER A 56 17.62 1.80 -13.68
N LYS A 57 18.86 2.31 -13.70
CA LYS A 57 19.47 2.97 -14.87
C LYS A 57 19.95 1.95 -15.92
N ASP A 58 20.13 0.70 -15.53
CA ASP A 58 20.58 -0.39 -16.40
C ASP A 58 19.47 -1.45 -16.58
N SER A 59 19.51 -2.16 -17.70
CA SER A 59 18.57 -3.23 -18.04
C SER A 59 18.70 -4.45 -17.14
N THR A 60 19.90 -4.71 -16.60
CA THR A 60 20.25 -6.00 -15.97
C THR A 60 20.57 -5.89 -14.49
N ARG A 61 21.24 -4.82 -14.05
CA ARG A 61 21.72 -4.67 -12.67
C ARG A 61 21.21 -3.38 -12.03
N GLY A 62 21.40 -3.24 -10.70
CA GLY A 62 21.15 -1.98 -9.99
C GLY A 62 19.68 -1.64 -9.74
N PHE A 63 18.79 -2.63 -9.74
CA PHE A 63 17.36 -2.42 -9.49
C PHE A 63 17.08 -2.12 -8.01
N ALA A 64 16.50 -0.95 -7.75
CA ALA A 64 16.03 -0.52 -6.44
C ALA A 64 14.50 -0.50 -6.38
N THR A 65 13.91 -0.96 -5.28
CA THR A 65 12.45 -0.95 -5.09
C THR A 65 11.95 0.47 -4.91
N ILE A 66 11.00 0.90 -5.75
CA ILE A 66 10.38 2.23 -5.69
C ILE A 66 9.02 2.21 -4.98
N LEU A 67 8.27 1.11 -5.11
CA LEU A 67 6.98 0.94 -4.46
C LEU A 67 6.67 -0.55 -4.27
N SER A 68 6.07 -0.90 -3.14
CA SER A 68 5.38 -2.17 -2.94
C SER A 68 3.87 -1.95 -2.95
N VAL A 69 3.18 -2.81 -3.68
CA VAL A 69 1.74 -2.71 -3.91
C VAL A 69 0.99 -3.07 -2.64
N ALA A 70 0.01 -2.25 -2.26
CA ALA A 70 -0.76 -2.44 -1.04
C ALA A 70 -1.70 -3.66 -1.09
N ASP A 71 -2.32 -3.89 -2.25
CA ASP A 71 -3.13 -5.08 -2.53
C ASP A 71 -2.63 -5.78 -3.79
N PRO A 72 -1.74 -6.79 -3.65
CA PRO A 72 -1.20 -7.53 -4.79
C PRO A 72 -2.23 -8.48 -5.41
N ARG A 73 -3.35 -8.77 -4.73
CA ARG A 73 -4.40 -9.68 -5.23
C ARG A 73 -5.36 -8.99 -6.19
N ALA A 74 -5.37 -7.66 -6.26
CA ALA A 74 -6.21 -6.90 -7.18
C ALA A 74 -6.01 -7.36 -8.65
N PRO A 75 -7.08 -7.67 -9.40
CA PRO A 75 -6.99 -8.16 -10.79
C PRO A 75 -6.27 -7.21 -11.73
N GLN A 76 -6.40 -5.90 -11.54
CA GLN A 76 -5.69 -4.88 -12.29
C GLN A 76 -5.05 -3.90 -11.33
N ASN A 77 -3.78 -3.58 -11.57
CA ASN A 77 -3.04 -2.67 -10.70
C ASN A 77 -2.01 -1.88 -11.51
N GLY A 78 -1.53 -0.80 -10.91
CA GLY A 78 -0.53 0.05 -11.53
C GLY A 78 -0.07 1.18 -10.62
N ILE A 79 1.07 1.76 -10.98
CA ILE A 79 1.72 2.81 -10.24
C ILE A 79 2.12 3.93 -11.19
N VAL A 80 2.23 5.15 -10.65
CA VAL A 80 2.77 6.29 -11.37
C VAL A 80 4.09 6.70 -10.72
N ASP A 81 5.19 6.51 -11.44
CA ASP A 81 6.50 7.02 -11.05
C ASP A 81 6.65 8.47 -11.51
N GLY A 82 6.36 9.40 -10.60
CA GLY A 82 6.59 10.84 -10.80
C GLY A 82 7.97 11.31 -10.33
N LYS A 83 8.82 10.42 -9.80
CA LYS A 83 10.17 10.73 -9.29
C LYS A 83 11.25 10.08 -10.16
N ALA A 84 10.94 9.76 -11.42
CA ALA A 84 11.91 9.24 -12.37
C ALA A 84 12.93 10.35 -12.69
N PRO A 85 14.25 10.13 -12.49
CA PRO A 85 15.26 11.17 -12.74
C PRO A 85 15.42 11.53 -14.23
N ASP A 86 15.12 10.59 -15.12
CA ASP A 86 15.26 10.73 -16.57
C ASP A 86 14.31 9.75 -17.27
N ALA A 87 14.11 9.91 -18.59
CA ALA A 87 13.31 9.01 -19.41
C ALA A 87 13.99 7.64 -19.68
N LYS A 88 15.31 7.55 -19.47
CA LYS A 88 16.11 6.34 -19.73
C LYS A 88 16.16 5.36 -18.55
N GLN A 89 15.05 5.15 -17.87
CA GLN A 89 14.96 4.19 -16.77
C GLN A 89 14.44 2.84 -17.26
N PHE A 90 14.81 1.79 -16.54
CA PHE A 90 14.29 0.45 -16.69
C PHE A 90 13.48 0.06 -15.47
N TYR A 91 12.39 -0.66 -15.72
CA TYR A 91 11.49 -1.15 -14.69
C TYR A 91 11.42 -2.67 -14.76
N ARG A 92 11.21 -3.31 -13.61
CA ARG A 92 10.82 -4.72 -13.50
C ARG A 92 9.96 -4.92 -12.27
N LEU A 93 9.18 -5.99 -12.26
CA LEU A 93 8.38 -6.43 -11.13
C LEU A 93 9.10 -7.56 -10.39
N PHE A 94 9.10 -7.47 -9.06
CA PHE A 94 9.46 -8.55 -8.17
C PHE A 94 8.17 -9.08 -7.53
N ILE A 95 7.83 -10.32 -7.85
CA ILE A 95 6.56 -10.95 -7.50
C ILE A 95 6.84 -12.10 -6.53
N VAL A 96 6.20 -12.10 -5.37
CA VAL A 96 6.32 -13.15 -4.35
C VAL A 96 5.01 -13.92 -4.28
N LEU A 97 5.08 -15.24 -4.40
CA LEU A 97 3.96 -16.17 -4.33
C LEU A 97 3.87 -16.77 -2.92
N ASP A 98 2.73 -17.39 -2.61
CA ASP A 98 2.57 -18.18 -1.39
C ASP A 98 3.49 -19.42 -1.49
N ASN A 99 4.26 -19.70 -0.43
CA ASN A 99 5.37 -20.68 -0.35
C ASN A 99 6.80 -20.14 -0.65
N GLY A 100 7.01 -18.83 -0.62
CA GLY A 100 8.36 -18.23 -0.71
C GLY A 100 9.00 -18.29 -2.10
N LYS A 101 8.28 -18.80 -3.10
CA LYS A 101 8.67 -18.72 -4.51
C LYS A 101 8.54 -17.27 -4.98
N PHE A 102 9.52 -16.81 -5.75
CA PHE A 102 9.49 -15.47 -6.34
C PHE A 102 9.79 -15.52 -7.84
N VAL A 103 9.26 -14.52 -8.55
CA VAL A 103 9.42 -14.34 -9.99
C VAL A 103 9.85 -12.91 -10.26
N PHE A 104 10.87 -12.74 -11.10
CA PHE A 104 11.23 -11.45 -11.66
C PHE A 104 10.67 -11.34 -13.08
N SER A 105 10.00 -10.22 -13.38
CA SER A 105 9.63 -9.92 -14.76
C SER A 105 10.86 -9.60 -15.61
N LYS A 106 10.69 -9.64 -16.93
CA LYS A 106 11.67 -9.04 -17.85
C LYS A 106 11.76 -7.53 -17.59
N SER A 107 12.93 -6.94 -17.81
CA SER A 107 13.08 -5.48 -17.69
C SER A 107 12.48 -4.78 -18.91
N LYS A 108 11.78 -3.67 -18.68
CA LYS A 108 11.15 -2.86 -19.74
C LYS A 108 11.48 -1.38 -19.59
N ARG A 109 11.59 -0.70 -20.74
CA ARG A 109 11.72 0.76 -20.80
C ARG A 109 10.36 1.40 -21.06
N PRO A 110 10.11 2.61 -20.54
CA PRO A 110 8.92 3.36 -20.89
C PRO A 110 8.89 3.70 -22.37
N PHE A 111 7.74 3.51 -23.00
CA PHE A 111 7.49 4.02 -24.36
C PHE A 111 6.43 5.13 -24.32
N TRP A 112 6.47 6.03 -25.30
CA TRP A 112 5.48 7.11 -25.39
C TRP A 112 4.13 6.56 -25.82
N ASP A 113 3.12 6.80 -25.00
CA ASP A 113 1.74 6.49 -25.35
C ASP A 113 1.26 7.52 -26.39
N THR A 114 1.27 7.13 -27.67
CA THR A 114 0.79 7.93 -28.79
C THR A 114 -0.72 7.81 -28.99
N VAL A 115 -1.42 7.03 -28.14
CA VAL A 115 -2.87 6.92 -28.18
C VAL A 115 -3.46 8.21 -27.62
N ARG A 116 -3.92 9.08 -28.53
CA ARG A 116 -4.83 10.17 -28.19
C ARG A 116 -6.09 9.54 -27.60
N VAL A 117 -6.25 9.62 -26.29
CA VAL A 117 -7.57 9.51 -25.69
C VAL A 117 -8.36 10.68 -26.27
N VAL A 118 -9.20 10.39 -27.27
CA VAL A 118 -10.29 11.29 -27.63
C VAL A 118 -11.15 11.37 -26.39
N VAL A 119 -10.86 12.34 -25.54
CA VAL A 119 -11.83 12.82 -24.58
C VAL A 119 -13.01 13.20 -25.44
N ASN A 120 -14.09 12.43 -25.35
CA ASN A 120 -15.35 12.74 -25.99
C ASN A 120 -15.83 14.03 -25.33
N LYS A 121 -15.34 15.17 -25.84
CA LYS A 121 -15.89 16.48 -25.53
C LYS A 121 -17.31 16.44 -26.08
N GLN A 122 -18.28 16.43 -25.17
CA GLN A 122 -19.65 16.78 -25.49
C GLN A 122 -19.66 18.10 -26.29
N GLN A 123 -20.55 18.13 -27.28
CA GLN A 123 -20.61 19.05 -28.41
C GLN A 123 -20.67 20.55 -28.06
N PRO A 124 -20.34 21.42 -29.05
CA PRO A 124 -20.10 22.83 -28.89
C PRO A 124 -21.37 23.67 -29.01
N SER A 125 -21.37 24.83 -28.35
CA SER A 125 -22.29 25.92 -28.63
C SER A 125 -21.50 27.14 -29.12
N ALA A 126 -22.00 27.66 -30.23
CA ALA A 126 -21.62 28.82 -31.04
C ALA A 126 -20.78 29.93 -30.38
N GLU A 127 -19.78 30.45 -31.10
CA GLU A 127 -19.99 31.64 -31.92
C GLU A 127 -18.76 31.92 -32.80
N ASN A 128 -19.04 32.13 -34.08
CA ASN A 128 -18.10 32.68 -35.05
C ASN A 128 -17.89 34.16 -34.77
N ALA A 129 -16.63 34.60 -34.67
CA ALA A 129 -16.25 35.96 -35.03
C ALA A 129 -14.82 35.98 -35.61
N PRO A 130 -14.56 36.84 -36.61
CA PRO A 130 -13.52 36.66 -37.60
C PRO A 130 -12.14 37.03 -37.07
N ARG A 131 -11.09 36.33 -37.53
CA ARG A 131 -9.72 36.80 -37.37
C ARG A 131 -9.49 37.97 -38.32
N VAL A 132 -9.58 39.20 -37.80
CA VAL A 132 -9.05 40.38 -38.47
C VAL A 132 -7.53 40.33 -38.34
N ILE A 133 -6.86 40.17 -39.48
CA ILE A 133 -5.43 40.40 -39.63
C ILE A 133 -5.24 41.92 -39.55
N ILE A 134 -4.59 42.43 -38.51
CA ILE A 134 -4.15 43.83 -38.47
C ILE A 134 -2.64 43.84 -38.68
N THR A 135 -2.23 44.20 -39.89
CA THR A 135 -0.90 44.68 -40.20
C THR A 135 -0.75 46.15 -39.77
N GLU A 136 0.32 46.38 -39.02
CA GLU A 136 1.15 47.59 -38.88
C GLU A 136 0.61 48.94 -38.34
N SER A 137 1.43 49.45 -37.41
CA SER A 137 1.61 50.84 -36.94
C SER A 137 0.56 51.44 -35.99
N VAL A 138 0.69 51.12 -34.70
CA VAL A 138 0.01 51.85 -33.61
C VAL A 138 1.03 52.73 -32.89
N THR A 139 0.77 54.03 -32.80
CA THR A 139 1.61 55.01 -32.10
C THR A 139 1.51 54.81 -30.57
N PRO A 140 2.56 55.06 -29.77
CA PRO A 140 2.60 54.72 -28.33
C PRO A 140 1.41 55.23 -27.49
N ARG A 141 0.80 56.36 -27.86
CA ARG A 141 -0.35 56.94 -27.14
C ARG A 141 -1.65 56.13 -27.29
N GLN A 142 -1.88 55.54 -28.45
CA GLN A 142 -3.06 54.69 -28.67
C GLN A 142 -2.91 53.33 -27.96
N ALA A 143 -1.68 52.87 -27.77
CA ALA A 143 -1.39 51.66 -27.00
C ALA A 143 -1.70 51.84 -25.49
N GLU A 144 -1.53 53.04 -24.94
CA GLU A 144 -1.84 53.33 -23.53
C GLU A 144 -3.36 53.45 -23.29
N GLU A 145 -4.12 54.12 -24.16
CA GLU A 145 -5.59 54.19 -24.06
C GLU A 145 -6.26 52.81 -24.20
N ILE A 146 -5.70 51.94 -25.07
CA ILE A 146 -6.17 50.56 -25.20
C ILE A 146 -5.83 49.75 -23.93
N LYS A 147 -4.69 50.01 -23.30
CA LYS A 147 -4.28 49.34 -22.05
C LYS A 147 -5.14 49.75 -20.85
N GLU A 148 -5.55 51.01 -20.78
CA GLU A 148 -6.43 51.54 -19.75
C GLU A 148 -7.88 51.02 -19.89
N LYS A 149 -8.39 50.92 -21.14
CA LYS A 149 -9.69 50.27 -21.44
C LYS A 149 -9.67 48.75 -21.23
N LEU A 150 -8.54 48.08 -21.45
CA LEU A 150 -8.41 46.64 -21.20
C LEU A 150 -8.23 46.30 -19.71
N GLN A 151 -7.65 47.19 -18.90
CA GLN A 151 -7.54 47.00 -17.45
C GLN A 151 -8.89 47.09 -16.74
N THR A 152 -9.78 47.99 -17.17
CA THR A 152 -11.14 48.11 -16.62
C THR A 152 -12.06 46.94 -17.01
N ALA A 153 -11.79 46.26 -18.13
CA ALA A 153 -12.51 45.03 -18.54
C ALA A 153 -11.91 43.73 -17.96
N SER A 154 -10.81 43.79 -17.22
CA SER A 154 -10.10 42.61 -16.67
C SER A 154 -10.61 42.15 -15.30
N THR A 155 -11.84 42.51 -14.90
CA THR A 155 -12.58 41.70 -13.91
C THR A 155 -13.08 40.43 -14.60
N VAL A 156 -12.13 39.59 -15.00
CA VAL A 156 -12.39 38.24 -15.50
C VAL A 156 -13.01 37.48 -14.33
N VAL A 157 -14.33 37.29 -14.38
CA VAL A 157 -15.04 36.34 -13.54
C VAL A 157 -14.43 34.98 -13.84
N LYS A 158 -13.48 34.56 -13.01
CA LYS A 158 -12.83 33.25 -13.09
C LYS A 158 -13.95 32.22 -12.97
N ALA A 159 -14.27 31.52 -14.05
CA ALA A 159 -15.27 30.46 -14.04
C ALA A 159 -14.95 29.52 -12.86
N PRO A 160 -15.93 29.22 -11.98
CA PRO A 160 -15.66 28.48 -10.76
C PRO A 160 -15.07 27.11 -11.12
N GLU A 161 -13.86 26.83 -10.62
CA GLU A 161 -13.23 25.53 -10.77
C GLU A 161 -14.19 24.45 -10.23
N PRO A 162 -14.40 23.35 -10.97
CA PRO A 162 -15.39 22.34 -10.57
C PRO A 162 -15.06 21.80 -9.18
N GLU A 163 -16.03 21.89 -8.27
CA GLU A 163 -15.84 21.48 -6.88
C GLU A 163 -15.58 19.96 -6.82
N LYS A 164 -14.41 19.58 -6.29
CA LYS A 164 -14.04 18.17 -6.11
C LYS A 164 -14.67 17.65 -4.82
N PHE A 165 -15.35 16.52 -4.94
CA PHE A 165 -15.95 15.80 -3.82
C PHE A 165 -15.12 14.56 -3.47
N PHE A 166 -15.11 14.24 -2.18
CA PHE A 166 -14.50 13.05 -1.62
C PHE A 166 -15.56 12.20 -0.93
N PHE A 167 -15.51 10.89 -1.14
CA PHE A 167 -16.40 9.92 -0.52
C PHE A 167 -15.71 9.29 0.69
N VAL A 168 -16.20 9.57 1.89
CA VAL A 168 -15.70 8.97 3.13
C VAL A 168 -16.44 7.67 3.38
N LYS A 169 -15.72 6.55 3.36
CA LYS A 169 -16.24 5.23 3.68
C LYS A 169 -15.64 4.69 4.97
N LYS A 170 -16.43 3.97 5.75
CA LYS A 170 -15.98 3.17 6.90
C LYS A 170 -16.35 1.73 6.62
N ARG A 171 -15.34 0.88 6.40
CA ARG A 171 -15.54 -0.45 5.79
C ARG A 171 -16.26 -0.28 4.44
N ASP A 172 -17.42 -0.89 4.24
CA ASP A 172 -18.19 -0.81 3.00
C ASP A 172 -19.30 0.25 3.00
N THR A 173 -19.50 0.94 4.13
CA THR A 173 -20.56 1.94 4.28
C THR A 173 -20.05 3.34 3.95
N LEU A 174 -20.78 4.07 3.08
CA LEU A 174 -20.56 5.49 2.85
C LEU A 174 -21.03 6.27 4.08
N VAL A 175 -20.11 7.00 4.71
CA VAL A 175 -20.34 7.76 5.94
C VAL A 175 -20.61 9.23 5.64
N ALA A 176 -19.89 9.81 4.69
CA ALA A 176 -20.06 11.21 4.31
C ALA A 176 -19.53 11.48 2.90
N THR A 177 -20.04 12.52 2.27
CA THR A 177 -19.47 13.11 1.06
C THR A 177 -19.03 14.52 1.42
N ILE A 178 -17.74 14.82 1.27
CA ILE A 178 -17.15 16.10 1.69
C ILE A 178 -16.50 16.80 0.50
N ASN A 179 -16.56 18.12 0.44
CA ASN A 179 -15.87 18.87 -0.62
C ASN A 179 -14.37 19.05 -0.28
N ALA A 180 -13.59 19.46 -1.28
CA ALA A 180 -12.14 19.68 -1.10
C ALA A 180 -11.79 20.74 -0.04
N LYS A 181 -12.67 21.74 0.18
CA LYS A 181 -12.46 22.80 1.18
C LYS A 181 -12.59 22.25 2.61
N GLU A 182 -13.49 21.29 2.81
CA GLU A 182 -13.78 20.68 4.11
C GLU A 182 -12.86 19.51 4.45
N LEU A 183 -12.16 18.94 3.46
CA LEU A 183 -11.22 17.83 3.64
C LEU A 183 -10.20 18.10 4.77
N LYS A 184 -9.67 19.32 4.84
CA LYS A 184 -8.70 19.70 5.88
C LYS A 184 -9.30 19.61 7.28
N LYS A 185 -10.50 20.20 7.47
CA LYS A 185 -11.23 20.17 8.75
C LYS A 185 -11.60 18.75 9.16
N PHE A 186 -12.02 17.93 8.19
CA PHE A 186 -12.33 16.53 8.41
C PHE A 186 -11.09 15.75 8.86
N ARG A 187 -9.97 15.88 8.15
CA ARG A 187 -8.70 15.22 8.52
C ARG A 187 -8.27 15.57 9.93
N ASP A 188 -8.29 16.85 10.25
CA ASP A 188 -7.87 17.34 11.56
C ASP A 188 -8.82 16.84 12.67
N SER A 189 -10.12 16.70 12.38
CA SER A 189 -11.09 16.11 13.32
C SER A 189 -10.87 14.62 13.56
N VAL A 190 -10.56 13.84 12.52
CA VAL A 190 -10.26 12.41 12.68
C VAL A 190 -8.99 12.22 13.50
N VAL A 191 -7.93 13.00 13.25
CA VAL A 191 -6.67 12.87 13.98
C VAL A 191 -6.79 13.29 15.45
N THR A 192 -7.58 14.34 15.75
CA THR A 192 -7.66 14.91 17.11
C THR A 192 -8.74 14.28 17.97
N LYS A 193 -9.90 13.94 17.39
CA LYS A 193 -11.07 13.43 18.13
C LYS A 193 -11.20 11.92 18.08
N THR A 194 -10.54 11.26 17.13
CA THR A 194 -10.63 9.81 16.97
C THR A 194 -9.24 9.18 16.95
N LYS A 195 -9.13 7.90 17.29
CA LYS A 195 -7.88 7.13 17.10
C LYS A 195 -7.82 6.46 15.72
N ASP A 196 -8.82 6.72 14.88
CA ASP A 196 -9.00 6.07 13.59
C ASP A 196 -7.94 6.56 12.59
N THR A 197 -7.58 5.69 11.66
CA THR A 197 -6.59 6.00 10.62
C THR A 197 -7.29 6.33 9.31
N ILE A 198 -6.90 7.43 8.68
CA ILE A 198 -7.35 7.78 7.33
C ILE A 198 -6.46 7.10 6.30
N ALA A 199 -7.05 6.44 5.31
CA ALA A 199 -6.37 5.95 4.12
C ALA A 199 -7.08 6.48 2.87
N PHE A 200 -6.34 6.82 1.83
CA PHE A 200 -6.93 7.18 0.53
C PHE A 200 -7.01 5.92 -0.33
N ALA A 201 -8.21 5.61 -0.83
CA ALA A 201 -8.45 4.53 -1.77
C ALA A 201 -8.79 5.15 -3.14
N GLY A 202 -7.76 5.43 -3.94
CA GLY A 202 -7.92 6.16 -5.20
C GLY A 202 -7.90 7.68 -5.02
N GLY A 203 -8.38 8.41 -6.04
CA GLY A 203 -8.28 9.87 -6.11
C GLY A 203 -9.37 10.64 -5.34
N ASP A 204 -10.49 9.99 -5.04
CA ASP A 204 -11.71 10.59 -4.50
C ASP A 204 -12.27 9.87 -3.26
N THR A 205 -11.80 8.68 -2.93
CA THR A 205 -12.35 7.91 -1.81
C THR A 205 -11.41 7.91 -0.60
N ILE A 206 -11.97 8.21 0.56
CA ILE A 206 -11.30 8.26 1.86
C ILE A 206 -11.84 7.11 2.71
N LEU A 207 -10.96 6.21 3.12
CA LEU A 207 -11.27 5.10 4.01
C LEU A 207 -10.92 5.46 5.46
N LEU A 208 -11.90 5.36 6.34
CA LEU A 208 -11.70 5.39 7.78
C LEU A 208 -11.48 3.96 8.29
N LYS A 209 -10.26 3.70 8.78
CA LYS A 209 -9.91 2.45 9.46
C LYS A 209 -10.08 2.64 10.96
N PRO A 210 -11.01 1.92 11.61
CA PRO A 210 -11.17 1.96 13.05
C PRO A 210 -9.86 1.61 13.74
N PHE A 211 -9.53 2.31 14.83
CA PHE A 211 -8.43 1.91 15.68
C PHE A 211 -8.71 0.53 16.27
N VAL A 212 -7.87 -0.44 15.92
CA VAL A 212 -7.82 -1.73 16.61
C VAL A 212 -6.64 -1.65 17.58
N PRO A 213 -6.88 -1.60 18.90
CA PRO A 213 -5.81 -1.65 19.88
C PRO A 213 -4.95 -2.88 19.62
N LYS A 214 -3.66 -2.66 19.34
CA LYS A 214 -2.70 -3.77 19.31
C LYS A 214 -2.50 -4.21 20.75
N GLU A 215 -2.81 -5.45 21.07
CA GLU A 215 -2.47 -6.06 22.35
C GLU A 215 -0.95 -6.18 22.43
N ILE A 216 -0.30 -5.20 23.08
CA ILE A 216 1.13 -5.26 23.33
C ILE A 216 1.33 -6.22 24.49
N PHE A 217 2.06 -7.32 24.24
CA PHE A 217 2.42 -8.25 25.30
C PHE A 217 3.31 -7.54 26.33
N LYS A 218 2.84 -7.50 27.57
CA LYS A 218 3.62 -7.05 28.73
C LYS A 218 4.01 -8.29 29.52
N PRO A 219 5.31 -8.61 29.72
CA PRO A 219 5.72 -9.74 30.54
C PRO A 219 5.20 -9.64 31.98
N SER A 220 5.03 -10.79 32.64
CA SER A 220 4.76 -10.82 34.08
C SER A 220 5.98 -10.29 34.84
N LYS A 221 5.73 -9.69 36.00
CA LYS A 221 6.79 -9.25 36.92
C LYS A 221 7.41 -10.43 37.69
N TYR A 222 6.67 -11.52 37.82
CA TYR A 222 7.04 -12.66 38.65
C TYR A 222 7.61 -13.81 37.82
N VAL A 223 7.05 -14.08 36.64
CA VAL A 223 7.51 -15.17 35.78
C VAL A 223 7.79 -14.64 34.37
N TYR A 224 9.05 -14.67 33.95
CA TYR A 224 9.45 -14.09 32.67
C TYR A 224 10.66 -14.82 32.07
N THR A 225 10.84 -14.63 30.76
CA THR A 225 11.96 -15.19 30.01
C THR A 225 13.17 -14.27 30.12
N GLU A 226 14.31 -14.80 30.56
CA GLU A 226 15.59 -14.10 30.63
C GLU A 226 16.27 -14.01 29.25
N LYS A 227 17.40 -13.28 29.19
CA LYS A 227 18.13 -13.04 27.93
C LYS A 227 18.68 -14.30 27.27
N ASP A 228 19.00 -15.32 28.06
CA ASP A 228 19.49 -16.63 27.63
C ASP A 228 18.35 -17.57 27.15
N GLY A 229 17.09 -17.15 27.33
CA GLY A 229 15.91 -17.92 26.98
C GLY A 229 15.38 -18.80 28.11
N ASN A 230 16.06 -18.84 29.26
CA ASN A 230 15.60 -19.55 30.45
C ASN A 230 14.47 -18.79 31.14
N ILE A 231 13.69 -19.50 31.95
CA ILE A 231 12.51 -18.94 32.60
C ILE A 231 12.90 -18.62 34.04
N SER A 232 12.78 -17.35 34.42
CA SER A 232 13.05 -16.85 35.76
C SER A 232 11.74 -16.62 36.51
N ILE A 233 11.65 -17.21 37.70
CA ILE A 233 10.54 -17.06 38.64
C ILE A 233 11.07 -16.26 39.84
N ASN A 234 10.71 -14.99 39.88
CA ASN A 234 11.08 -14.06 40.94
C ASN A 234 9.86 -13.73 41.80
N LEU A 235 9.76 -14.37 42.95
CA LEU A 235 8.66 -14.23 43.90
C LEU A 235 9.14 -13.54 45.18
N PRO A 236 8.41 -12.53 45.69
CA PRO A 236 8.76 -11.90 46.96
C PRO A 236 8.35 -12.79 48.15
N ASN A 237 9.16 -12.79 49.20
CA ASN A 237 8.83 -13.42 50.50
C ASN A 237 8.54 -14.94 50.42
N THR A 238 9.31 -15.70 49.63
CA THR A 238 9.14 -17.16 49.49
C THR A 238 9.27 -17.96 50.79
N GLY A 239 9.90 -17.40 51.83
CA GLY A 239 9.95 -18.03 53.16
C GLY A 239 8.69 -17.82 54.03
N LEU A 240 7.81 -16.89 53.65
CA LEU A 240 6.59 -16.56 54.39
C LEU A 240 5.33 -17.12 53.72
N HIS A 241 5.32 -17.15 52.39
CA HIS A 241 4.17 -17.59 51.61
C HIS A 241 4.51 -18.85 50.82
N HIS A 242 3.55 -19.76 50.75
CA HIS A 242 3.67 -20.97 49.95
C HIS A 242 3.23 -20.69 48.52
N TYR A 243 4.20 -20.58 47.62
CA TYR A 243 3.95 -20.34 46.21
C TYR A 243 3.95 -21.64 45.41
N SER A 244 2.94 -21.81 44.55
CA SER A 244 2.89 -22.89 43.56
C SER A 244 2.62 -22.34 42.17
N ILE A 245 3.16 -22.99 41.15
CA ILE A 245 3.02 -22.57 39.74
C ILE A 245 2.61 -23.78 38.92
N LYS A 246 1.57 -23.60 38.09
CA LYS A 246 1.16 -24.59 37.09
C LYS A 246 1.46 -24.06 35.71
N ILE A 247 2.17 -24.83 34.89
CA ILE A 247 2.55 -24.45 33.54
C ILE A 247 1.77 -25.29 32.53
N PHE A 248 1.28 -24.61 31.51
CA PHE A 248 0.49 -25.17 30.43
C PHE A 248 1.07 -24.76 29.08
N ASP A 249 0.81 -25.56 28.07
CA ASP A 249 1.12 -25.19 26.70
C ASP A 249 0.15 -24.11 26.16
N GLU A 250 0.38 -23.64 24.93
CA GLU A 250 -0.48 -22.64 24.28
C GLU A 250 -1.96 -23.10 24.18
N ARG A 251 -2.20 -24.42 24.08
CA ARG A 251 -3.53 -25.04 24.01
C ARG A 251 -4.14 -25.31 25.38
N SER A 252 -3.52 -24.82 26.45
CA SER A 252 -3.92 -25.05 27.84
C SER A 252 -3.81 -26.51 28.30
N VAL A 253 -2.96 -27.32 27.65
CA VAL A 253 -2.60 -28.67 28.10
C VAL A 253 -1.56 -28.55 29.22
N PRO A 254 -1.75 -29.17 30.40
CA PRO A 254 -0.79 -29.11 31.49
C PRO A 254 0.53 -29.78 31.09
N LEU A 255 1.65 -29.14 31.44
CA LEU A 255 3.00 -29.67 31.18
C LEU A 255 3.63 -30.18 32.46
N PHE A 256 3.79 -29.30 33.44
CA PHE A 256 4.29 -29.62 34.77
C PHE A 256 3.88 -28.53 35.75
N ASP A 257 3.92 -28.87 37.03
CA ASP A 257 3.64 -27.98 38.13
C ASP A 257 4.78 -28.00 39.16
N ILE A 258 4.96 -26.86 39.81
CA ILE A 258 5.89 -26.66 40.91
C ILE A 258 5.02 -26.45 42.13
N THR A 259 4.95 -27.48 42.98
CA THR A 259 4.11 -27.48 44.18
C THR A 259 4.58 -26.47 45.20
N GLU A 260 5.89 -26.25 45.32
CA GLU A 260 6.47 -25.31 46.27
C GLU A 260 7.73 -24.64 45.70
N VAL A 261 7.73 -23.31 45.65
CA VAL A 261 8.90 -22.51 45.27
C VAL A 261 9.66 -22.07 46.52
N LYS A 262 10.75 -22.78 46.84
CA LYS A 262 11.57 -22.52 48.04
C LYS A 262 12.59 -21.39 47.86
N GLU A 263 13.03 -21.15 46.63
CA GLU A 263 14.09 -20.20 46.30
C GLU A 263 13.59 -19.15 45.30
N SER A 264 14.07 -17.92 45.43
CA SER A 264 13.76 -16.81 44.52
C SER A 264 15.02 -15.96 44.30
N PRO A 265 15.48 -15.78 43.06
CA PRO A 265 14.88 -16.27 41.82
C PRO A 265 15.09 -17.78 41.61
N LEU A 266 14.04 -18.50 41.18
CA LEU A 266 14.14 -19.87 40.67
C LEU A 266 14.30 -19.84 39.16
N LEU A 267 15.36 -20.48 38.65
CA LEU A 267 15.63 -20.58 37.22
C LEU A 267 15.23 -21.95 36.69
N ILE A 268 14.48 -21.97 35.59
CA ILE A 268 14.09 -23.17 34.86
C ILE A 268 14.73 -23.13 33.49
N ASP A 269 15.49 -24.18 33.17
CA ASP A 269 16.13 -24.31 31.87
C ASP A 269 15.09 -24.48 30.76
N LYS A 270 15.27 -23.76 29.65
CA LYS A 270 14.42 -23.82 28.46
C LYS A 270 14.31 -25.22 27.87
N VAL A 271 15.30 -26.10 28.09
CA VAL A 271 15.27 -27.49 27.59
C VAL A 271 14.13 -28.32 28.18
N ASN A 272 13.60 -27.92 29.34
CA ASN A 272 12.43 -28.55 29.95
C ASN A 272 11.14 -28.26 29.16
N PHE A 273 11.18 -27.31 28.23
CA PHE A 273 10.07 -26.93 27.37
C PHE A 273 10.28 -27.59 26.00
N LEU A 274 9.53 -28.66 25.74
CA LEU A 274 9.64 -29.55 24.56
C LEU A 274 9.76 -28.84 23.20
N ARG A 275 9.25 -27.62 23.07
CA ARG A 275 9.26 -26.81 21.85
C ARG A 275 9.37 -25.32 22.17
N SER A 276 9.87 -24.54 21.22
CA SER A 276 9.73 -23.09 21.31
C SER A 276 8.29 -22.64 21.11
N GLY A 277 7.90 -21.55 21.75
CA GLY A 277 6.52 -21.04 21.65
C GLY A 277 6.02 -20.35 22.91
N TRP A 278 4.73 -20.05 22.90
CA TRP A 278 4.04 -19.47 24.04
C TRP A 278 3.57 -20.53 25.02
N TYR A 279 3.83 -20.29 26.29
CA TYR A 279 3.39 -21.11 27.41
C TYR A 279 2.57 -20.26 28.36
N LYS A 280 1.52 -20.84 28.92
CA LYS A 280 0.64 -20.20 29.90
C LYS A 280 1.05 -20.68 31.29
N PHE A 281 0.84 -19.85 32.30
CA PHE A 281 0.99 -20.28 33.67
C PHE A 281 -0.08 -19.70 34.58
N GLU A 282 -0.28 -20.39 35.70
CA GLU A 282 -1.09 -19.95 36.82
C GLU A 282 -0.21 -19.95 38.07
N LEU A 283 -0.01 -18.78 38.66
CA LEU A 283 0.74 -18.57 39.90
C LEU A 283 -0.25 -18.50 41.06
N TYR A 284 0.03 -19.27 42.11
CA TYR A 284 -0.76 -19.30 43.33
C TYR A 284 0.11 -18.91 44.53
N GLU A 285 -0.50 -18.23 45.50
CA GLU A 285 0.08 -17.83 46.78
C GLU A 285 -0.87 -18.32 47.87
N ASP A 286 -0.39 -19.17 48.77
CA ASP A 286 -1.16 -19.78 49.86
C ASP A 286 -2.47 -20.44 49.36
N GLY A 287 -2.38 -21.09 48.20
CA GLY A 287 -3.51 -21.75 47.53
C GLY A 287 -4.46 -20.82 46.76
N LYS A 288 -4.26 -19.50 46.80
CA LYS A 288 -5.08 -18.52 46.06
C LYS A 288 -4.41 -18.13 44.75
N LEU A 289 -5.21 -18.04 43.69
CA LEU A 289 -4.72 -17.61 42.38
C LEU A 289 -4.26 -16.14 42.44
N LYS A 290 -2.95 -15.93 42.25
CA LYS A 290 -2.31 -14.61 42.26
C LYS A 290 -2.18 -14.01 40.86
N GLU A 291 -1.81 -14.81 39.87
CA GLU A 291 -1.65 -14.36 38.48
C GLU A 291 -1.95 -15.47 37.47
N LYS A 292 -2.60 -15.11 36.35
CA LYS A 292 -2.61 -15.93 35.13
C LYS A 292 -1.97 -15.14 34.01
N HIS A 293 -0.92 -15.69 33.42
CA HIS A 293 -0.21 -15.00 32.35
C HIS A 293 0.45 -15.98 31.39
N LYS A 294 1.26 -15.45 30.46
CA LYS A 294 2.03 -16.27 29.51
C LYS A 294 3.46 -15.74 29.37
N PHE A 295 4.37 -16.61 28.99
CA PHE A 295 5.74 -16.28 28.63
C PHE A 295 6.12 -16.99 27.33
N PHE A 296 7.17 -16.53 26.67
CA PHE A 296 7.64 -17.07 25.40
C PHE A 296 8.99 -17.75 25.60
N VAL A 297 9.11 -19.01 25.16
CA VAL A 297 10.37 -19.73 25.14
C VAL A 297 10.94 -19.66 23.72
N PRO A 298 12.11 -19.04 23.52
CA PRO A 298 12.71 -18.89 22.19
C PRO A 298 13.14 -20.24 21.62
N ARG A 299 13.35 -20.26 20.30
CA ARG A 299 14.01 -21.38 19.64
C ARG A 299 15.51 -21.28 19.88
N ASP A 300 16.16 -22.42 20.04
CA ASP A 300 17.62 -22.54 19.91
C ASP A 300 18.12 -22.07 18.55
#